data_AF-A0A9W9JF34-F1
#
_entry.id   AF-A0A9W9JF34-F1
#
_cell.length_a   1.000
_cell.length_b   1.000
_cell.length_c   1.000
_cell.angle_alpha   90.00
_cell.angle_beta   90.00
_cell.angle_gamma   90.00
#
_symmetry.space_group_name_H-M   'P 1'
#
loop_
_entity.id
_entity.type
_entity.pdbx_description
1 polymer ?
#
loop_
_entity_poly.entity_id
_entity_poly.type
_entity_poly.pdbx_seq_one_letter_code
_entity_poly.pdbx_strand_id
1 'polypeptide(L)' 'MEVITFCISNKADFSDNPDATCSRYVELLHEYNDIKDVGQGLMGIIAEARGVRQVEVEKEFGVAEED' A
#
# COMPACT_ATOMS: atom_id res chain seq x y z
N MET A 1 -3.63 1.27 9.07
CA MET A 1 -3.84 2.22 10.20
C MET A 1 -3.03 1.86 11.46
N GLU A 2 -2.35 0.71 11.54
CA GLU A 2 -1.57 0.33 12.75
C GLU A 2 -0.16 0.94 12.85
N VAL A 3 0.45 1.27 11.71
CA VAL A 3 1.80 1.86 11.63
C VAL A 3 1.91 3.24 12.29
N ILE A 4 0.83 4.05 12.27
CA ILE A 4 0.80 5.36 12.92
C ILE A 4 0.88 5.18 14.45
N THR A 5 0.15 4.21 15.00
CA THR A 5 0.16 3.88 16.42
C THR A 5 1.51 3.32 16.87
N PHE A 6 2.15 2.49 16.04
CA PHE A 6 3.47 1.91 16.34
C PHE A 6 4.57 2.97 16.43
N CYS A 7 4.57 3.94 15.50
CA CYS A 7 5.54 5.03 15.45
C CYS A 7 5.45 5.98 16.67
N ILE A 8 4.23 6.21 17.18
CA ILE A 8 4.01 7.03 18.39
C ILE A 8 4.52 6.32 19.66
N SER A 9 4.37 5.00 19.75
CA SER A 9 4.78 4.21 20.92
C SER A 9 6.28 3.95 21.02
N ASN A 10 7.02 3.98 19.91
CA ASN A 10 8.42 3.56 19.87
C ASN A 10 9.41 4.71 19.59
N LYS A 11 9.38 5.74 20.44
CA LYS A 11 10.30 6.89 20.39
C LYS A 11 11.76 6.56 20.80
N ALA A 12 12.06 5.32 21.19
CA ALA A 12 13.33 4.96 21.84
C ALA A 12 14.44 4.46 20.90
N ASP A 13 14.12 4.05 19.65
CA ASP A 13 15.08 3.34 18.77
C ASP A 13 15.60 4.17 17.58
N PHE A 14 15.19 5.43 17.42
CA PHE A 14 15.57 6.24 16.25
C PHE A 14 16.82 7.10 16.50
N SER A 15 17.87 6.88 15.69
CA SER A 15 19.12 7.65 15.67
C SER A 15 18.95 9.09 15.12
N ASP A 16 17.81 9.41 14.53
CA ASP A 16 17.45 10.70 13.95
C ASP A 16 16.06 11.13 14.42
N ASN A 17 15.70 12.41 14.25
CA ASN A 17 14.46 13.00 14.78
C ASN A 17 13.23 12.09 14.49
N PRO A 18 12.65 11.43 15.51
CA PRO A 18 11.67 10.35 15.33
C PRO A 18 10.40 10.84 14.65
N ASP A 19 9.99 12.07 14.95
CA ASP A 19 8.78 12.67 14.36
C ASP A 19 8.96 12.95 12.85
N ALA A 20 10.17 13.29 12.40
CA ALA A 20 10.48 13.46 10.98
C ALA A 20 10.53 12.12 10.24
N THR A 21 11.05 11.06 10.88
CA THR A 21 11.12 9.72 10.28
C THR A 21 9.72 9.10 10.14
N CYS A 22 8.89 9.23 11.17
CA CYS A 22 7.50 8.75 11.12
C CYS A 22 6.66 9.53 10.10
N SER A 23 6.82 10.85 10.00
CA SER A 23 6.10 11.65 9.00
C SER A 23 6.49 11.22 7.58
N ARG A 24 7.78 11.04 7.31
CA ARG A 24 8.26 10.56 6.00
C ARG A 24 7.72 9.17 5.66
N TYR A 25 7.66 8.27 6.65
CA TYR A 25 7.12 6.93 6.44
C TYR A 25 5.61 6.94 6.17
N VAL A 26 4.86 7.81 6.87
CA VAL A 26 3.43 8.01 6.64
C VAL A 26 3.17 8.54 5.23
N GLU A 27 3.93 9.55 4.78
CA GLU A 27 3.82 10.10 3.43
C GLU A 27 4.07 9.03 2.36
N LEU A 28 5.15 8.24 2.50
CA LEU A 28 5.46 7.15 1.57
C LEU A 28 4.38 6.08 1.50
N LEU A 29 3.76 5.74 2.64
CA LEU A 29 2.66 4.79 2.67
C LEU A 29 1.38 5.34 2.03
N HIS A 30 1.10 6.63 2.21
CA HIS A 30 -0.01 7.27 1.50
C HIS A 30 0.21 7.24 -0.01
N GLU A 31 1.40 7.63 -0.46
CA GLU A 31 1.74 7.62 -1.89
C GLU A 31 1.69 6.20 -2.49
N TYR A 32 2.16 5.20 -1.75
CA TYR A 32 2.05 3.79 -2.15
C TYR A 32 0.59 3.31 -2.24
N ASN A 33 -0.24 3.63 -1.24
CA ASN A 33 -1.64 3.22 -1.26
C ASN A 33 -2.40 3.92 -2.39
N ASP A 34 -2.12 5.21 -2.64
CA ASP A 34 -2.77 5.97 -3.71
C ASP A 34 -2.51 5.33 -5.08
N ILE A 35 -1.26 4.95 -5.39
CA ILE A 35 -0.94 4.30 -6.68
C ILE A 35 -1.49 2.87 -6.77
N LYS A 36 -1.51 2.15 -5.64
CA LYS A 36 -2.09 0.80 -5.54
C LYS A 36 -3.60 0.83 -5.80
N ASP A 37 -4.32 1.79 -5.23
CA ASP A 37 -5.77 1.93 -5.40
C ASP A 37 -6.14 2.26 -6.86
N VAL A 38 -5.36 3.13 -7.52
CA VAL A 38 -5.52 3.40 -8.96
C VAL A 38 -5.26 2.14 -9.78
N GLY A 39 -4.22 1.38 -9.46
CA GLY A 39 -3.91 0.10 -10.09
C GLY A 39 -5.04 -0.92 -9.95
N GLN A 40 -5.56 -1.11 -8.74
CA GLN A 40 -6.68 -2.02 -8.48
C GLN A 40 -7.97 -1.59 -9.22
N GLY A 41 -8.24 -0.28 -9.30
CA GLY A 41 -9.36 0.23 -10.08
C GLY A 41 -9.26 -0.10 -11.58
N LEU A 42 -8.08 0.09 -12.17
CA LEU A 42 -7.83 -0.27 -13.57
C LEU A 42 -7.95 -1.78 -13.80
N MET A 43 -7.45 -2.59 -12.86
CA MET A 43 -7.53 -4.04 -12.91
C MET A 43 -8.99 -4.54 -12.84
N GLY A 44 -9.84 -3.88 -12.04
CA GLY A 44 -11.28 -4.14 -12.00
C GLY A 44 -11.94 -3.90 -13.37
N ILE A 45 -11.60 -2.80 -14.05
CA ILE A 45 -12.10 -2.48 -15.40
C ILE A 45 -11.64 -3.52 -16.42
N ILE A 46 -10.37 -3.95 -16.35
CA ILE A 46 -9.82 -4.99 -17.24
C ILE A 46 -10.52 -6.34 -17.00
N ALA A 47 -10.77 -6.69 -15.73
CA ALA A 47 -11.46 -7.92 -15.36
C ALA A 47 -12.90 -7.93 -15.88
N GLU A 48 -13.63 -6.82 -15.72
CA GLU A 48 -14.97 -6.63 -16.27
C GLU A 48 -14.98 -6.75 -17.79
N ALA A 49 -14.05 -6.10 -18.50
CA ALA A 49 -13.95 -6.15 -19.95
C ALA A 49 -13.63 -7.56 -20.49
N ARG A 50 -12.86 -8.36 -19.73
CA ARG A 50 -12.52 -9.75 -20.06
C ARG A 50 -13.55 -10.77 -19.58
N GLY A 51 -14.53 -10.37 -18.77
CA GLY A 51 -15.53 -11.27 -18.17
C GLY A 51 -14.93 -12.27 -17.18
N VAL A 52 -13.77 -11.95 -16.59
CA VAL A 52 -13.06 -12.80 -15.62
C VAL A 52 -13.07 -12.14 -14.24
N ARG A 53 -12.80 -12.92 -13.19
CA ARG A 53 -12.70 -12.37 -11.84
C ARG A 53 -11.42 -11.54 -11.71
N GLN A 54 -11.50 -10.43 -10.98
CA GLN A 54 -10.36 -9.54 -10.72
C GLN A 54 -9.13 -10.29 -10.18
N VAL A 55 -9.33 -11.27 -9.30
CA VAL A 55 -8.27 -12.13 -8.73
C VAL A 55 -7.47 -12.91 -9.80
N GLU A 56 -8.13 -13.32 -10.90
CA GLU A 56 -7.44 -14.03 -11.99
C GLU A 56 -6.54 -13.06 -12.79
N VAL A 57 -7.00 -11.82 -12.97
CA VAL A 57 -6.23 -10.76 -13.64
C VAL A 57 -5.08 -10.31 -12.75
N GLU A 58 -5.31 -10.11 -11.46
CA GLU A 58 -4.26 -9.78 -10.50
C GLU A 58 -3.15 -10.84 -10.47
N LYS A 59 -3.51 -12.12 -10.57
CA LYS A 59 -2.55 -13.22 -10.69
C LYS A 59 -1.80 -13.22 -12.03
N GLU A 60 -2.47 -12.90 -13.14
CA GLU A 60 -1.85 -12.79 -14.47
C GLU A 60 -0.83 -11.64 -14.53
N PHE A 61 -1.14 -10.51 -13.90
CA PHE A 61 -0.29 -9.32 -13.88
C PHE A 61 0.73 -9.32 -12.72
N GLY A 62 0.76 -10.35 -11.87
CA GLY A 62 1.69 -10.45 -10.75
C GLY A 62 1.44 -9.41 -9.64
N VAL A 63 0.21 -8.91 -9.54
CA VAL A 63 -0.25 -7.94 -8.51
C VAL A 63 -0.95 -8.65 -7.35
N ALA A 64 -1.14 -9.97 -7.45
CA ALA A 64 -1.63 -10.78 -6.34
C ALA A 64 -0.74 -10.55 -5.11
N GLU A 65 -1.36 -10.20 -3.99
CA GLU A 65 -0.68 -10.14 -2.69
C GLU A 65 -0.27 -11.56 -2.30
N GLU A 66 0.92 -11.97 -2.71
CA GLU A 66 1.68 -12.99 -1.98
C GLU A 66 2.50 -12.26 -0.90
N ASP A 67 2.23 -12.66 0.34
CA ASP A 67 2.80 -12.26 1.65
C ASP A 67 2.14 -11.09 2.41
#